data_AF-A0A1G2JCC1-F1
#
_entry.id   AF-A0A1G2JCC1-F1
#
_cell.length_a   1.000
_cell.length_b   1.000
_cell.length_c   1.000
_cell.angle_alpha   90.00
_cell.angle_beta   90.00
_cell.angle_gamma   90.00
#
_symmetry.space_group_name_H-M   'P 1'
#
loop_
_entity.id
_entity.type
_entity.pdbx_description
1 polymer ?
#
loop_
_entity_poly.entity_id
_entity_poly.type
_entity_poly.pdbx_seq_one_letter_code
_entity_poly.pdbx_strand_id
1 'polypeptide(L)'
;MANKFFRFLKRKRNIWFICILATLIFLSWLIFGWSKGSSPIQTGFATKQDLKETVLATGQVVSGTDLDLSFQASGIVRRVLVKEGDKVNAGQTIAYLDQSAGIASLVTAKGALAQAQANYDKLLAGTASEDIRIAQNSVDSAEQDLNNEYNEAVNTLNNAYIKIYNAHTFITKLQQDYFTASDQQGIKVSENRDVIGKGDTSIKGGIDAIKSGADKENIENAIFYAITHLNNVSSALKIIRDTVDDAGYYSKVLIADKSSIDTFRANINSALSDITTSQNSIASGKVALQKAENSLAQKTALPRQPDIDFQKAQILSAQGQVDSAQAILSNTLIIAPTSGTITQIDIKAGEHATALARIMVLQDIGNMHAEADVSEANIASLEIGQTIDYTLDALGPDKHFLGKVLTINPSSTIVSGVVNYKVKGSLDNIEKIKPGMTANMTILVAKKDNVLAVPSTSVINKNDKNYVRVIEDKKKKNFREIEVQTGLRGDGGLVEIISGLNEGQEIVTYIK
;
A
#
# COMPACT_ATOMS: atom_id res chain seq x y z
N MET A 1 -16.49 73.56 134.72
CA MET A 1 -15.91 72.25 135.09
C MET A 1 -16.39 71.20 134.11
N ALA A 2 -15.44 70.48 133.50
CA ALA A 2 -15.51 69.11 132.96
C ALA A 2 -16.71 68.63 132.11
N ASN A 3 -16.34 67.94 131.01
CA ASN A 3 -17.12 66.92 130.28
C ASN A 3 -18.35 67.34 129.47
N LYS A 4 -18.15 67.63 128.17
CA LYS A 4 -19.20 67.47 127.13
C LYS A 4 -18.73 67.55 125.65
N PHE A 5 -17.52 67.11 125.27
CA PHE A 5 -17.05 67.22 123.87
C PHE A 5 -16.85 65.91 123.08
N PHE A 6 -16.93 64.73 123.70
CA PHE A 6 -16.42 63.48 123.07
C PHE A 6 -17.42 62.35 122.77
N ARG A 7 -18.72 62.62 122.54
CA ARG A 7 -19.66 61.56 122.10
C ARG A 7 -20.63 61.94 120.97
N PHE A 8 -20.29 62.94 120.15
CA PHE A 8 -21.09 63.32 118.97
C PHE A 8 -20.72 62.55 117.67
N LEU A 9 -19.74 61.64 117.72
CA LEU A 9 -19.18 60.97 116.53
C LEU A 9 -19.65 59.52 116.27
N LYS A 10 -20.87 59.14 116.71
CA LYS A 10 -21.39 57.76 116.52
C LYS A 10 -22.57 57.61 115.54
N ARG A 11 -22.84 58.60 114.66
CA ARG A 11 -23.94 58.50 113.66
C ARG A 11 -23.59 58.86 112.20
N LYS A 12 -22.32 59.07 111.84
CA LYS A 12 -21.91 59.41 110.44
C LYS A 12 -20.68 58.64 109.93
N ARG A 13 -20.49 57.37 110.31
CA ARG A 13 -19.37 56.53 109.82
C ARG A 13 -19.45 56.20 108.33
N ASN A 14 -20.66 56.19 107.74
CA ASN A 14 -20.86 55.78 106.35
C ASN A 14 -20.60 56.92 105.34
N ILE A 15 -20.67 58.19 105.75
CA ILE A 15 -20.47 59.34 104.84
C ILE A 15 -18.97 59.56 104.57
N TRP A 16 -18.10 59.31 105.55
CA TRP A 16 -16.67 59.49 105.38
C TRP A 16 -16.03 58.41 104.49
N PHE A 17 -16.55 57.17 104.53
CA PHE A 17 -16.13 56.10 103.62
C PHE A 17 -16.52 56.38 102.15
N ILE A 18 -17.68 56.97 101.89
CA ILE A 18 -18.12 57.31 100.54
C ILE A 18 -17.26 58.44 99.94
N CYS A 19 -16.89 59.45 100.73
CA CYS A 19 -16.01 60.51 100.25
C CYS A 19 -14.59 60.01 99.94
N ILE A 20 -14.02 59.12 100.76
CA ILE A 20 -12.70 58.54 100.50
C ILE A 20 -12.70 57.64 99.27
N LEU A 21 -13.75 56.84 99.09
CA LEU A 21 -13.90 56.00 97.91
C LEU A 21 -14.09 56.84 96.63
N ALA A 22 -14.85 57.94 96.70
CA ALA A 22 -15.01 58.87 95.59
C ALA A 22 -13.70 59.59 95.23
N THR A 23 -12.89 59.98 96.22
CA THR A 23 -11.56 60.57 95.95
C THR A 23 -10.56 59.56 95.40
N LEU A 24 -10.62 58.29 95.82
CA LEU A 24 -9.78 57.23 95.25
C LEU A 24 -10.19 56.85 93.83
N ILE A 25 -11.50 56.85 93.52
CA ILE A 25 -12.00 56.64 92.16
C ILE A 25 -11.66 57.84 91.28
N PHE A 26 -11.74 59.08 91.81
CA PHE A 26 -11.35 60.27 91.07
C PHE A 26 -9.84 60.36 90.85
N LEU A 27 -9.00 60.01 91.83
CA LEU A 27 -7.55 59.89 91.63
C LEU A 27 -7.19 58.74 90.67
N SER A 28 -7.90 57.61 90.76
CA SER A 28 -7.72 56.50 89.81
C SER A 28 -8.10 56.92 88.40
N TRP A 29 -9.18 57.68 88.21
CA TRP A 29 -9.57 58.24 86.92
C TRP A 29 -8.60 59.32 86.41
N LEU A 30 -8.00 60.12 87.29
CA LEU A 30 -7.01 61.14 86.92
C LEU A 30 -5.63 60.56 86.58
N ILE A 31 -5.25 59.45 87.22
CA ILE A 31 -3.97 58.75 86.96
C ILE A 31 -4.09 57.81 85.75
N PHE A 32 -5.27 57.23 85.49
CA PHE A 32 -5.48 56.25 84.40
C PHE A 32 -6.20 56.82 83.16
N GLY A 33 -6.73 58.05 83.24
CA GLY A 33 -7.59 58.65 82.21
C GLY A 33 -6.90 59.26 80.99
N TRP A 34 -5.56 59.35 80.94
CA TRP A 34 -4.85 59.81 79.75
C TRP A 34 -3.56 59.02 79.50
N SER A 35 -3.72 57.89 78.83
CA SER A 35 -2.67 57.25 78.06
C SER A 35 -3.25 56.86 76.71
N LYS A 36 -3.07 57.72 75.70
CA LYS A 36 -3.15 57.27 74.30
C LYS A 36 -2.01 56.27 74.10
N GLY A 37 -2.32 54.98 74.24
CA GLY A 37 -1.41 53.91 73.86
C GLY A 37 -1.09 54.05 72.37
N SER A 38 0.13 54.46 72.06
CA SER A 38 0.65 54.40 70.69
C SER A 38 0.73 52.93 70.28
N SER A 39 0.01 52.54 69.22
CA SER A 39 0.12 51.20 68.63
C SER A 39 1.59 50.81 68.46
N PRO A 40 2.00 49.59 68.82
CA PRO A 40 3.37 49.15 68.61
C PRO A 40 3.66 49.09 67.10
N ILE A 41 4.43 50.07 66.63
CA ILE A 41 4.96 50.14 65.27
C ILE A 41 6.20 49.25 65.19
N GLN A 42 6.24 48.34 64.21
CA GLN A 42 7.44 47.63 63.80
C GLN A 42 8.15 48.41 62.70
N THR A 43 9.48 48.45 62.78
CA THR A 43 10.33 49.23 61.89
C THR A 43 11.31 48.30 61.18
N GLY A 44 11.73 48.69 60.00
CA GLY A 44 12.74 48.00 59.19
C GLY A 44 13.59 49.00 58.43
N PHE A 45 14.59 48.54 57.70
CA PHE A 45 15.45 49.40 56.90
C PHE A 45 15.23 49.15 55.41
N ALA A 46 15.27 50.21 54.61
CA ALA A 46 15.34 50.08 53.16
C ALA A 46 16.78 49.70 52.77
N THR A 47 16.98 48.46 52.33
CA THR A 47 18.31 47.93 51.98
C THR A 47 18.37 47.54 50.51
N LYS A 48 19.53 47.73 49.88
CA LYS A 48 19.77 47.17 48.56
C LYS A 48 19.96 45.67 48.65
N GLN A 49 19.24 44.95 47.81
CA GLN A 49 19.34 43.50 47.68
C GLN A 49 18.90 43.07 46.28
N ASP A 50 19.28 41.87 45.89
CA ASP A 50 18.81 41.27 44.65
C ASP A 50 17.34 40.86 44.83
N LEU A 51 16.49 41.29 43.91
CA LEU A 51 15.07 40.99 43.91
C LEU A 51 14.77 40.03 42.75
N LYS A 52 14.17 38.89 43.07
CA LYS A 52 13.70 37.90 42.11
C LYS A 52 12.22 37.70 42.31
N GLU A 53 11.49 37.52 41.22
CA GLU A 53 10.11 37.06 41.22
C GLU A 53 10.10 35.66 40.63
N THR A 54 9.62 34.69 41.41
CA THR A 54 9.55 33.30 40.99
C THR A 54 8.12 32.77 41.02
N VAL A 55 7.83 31.90 40.05
CA VAL A 55 6.60 31.11 40.04
C VAL A 55 6.96 29.66 40.33
N LEU A 56 6.36 29.12 41.38
CA LEU A 56 6.52 27.73 41.77
C LEU A 56 5.44 26.89 41.11
N ALA A 57 5.84 25.78 40.51
CA ALA A 57 4.94 24.80 39.94
C ALA A 57 5.47 23.39 40.24
N THR A 58 4.60 22.48 40.64
CA THR A 58 4.97 21.07 40.82
C THR A 58 4.40 20.27 39.66
N GLY A 59 5.26 19.46 39.05
CA GLY A 59 4.96 18.69 37.87
C GLY A 59 5.66 17.35 37.86
N GLN A 60 5.77 16.75 36.67
CA GLN A 60 6.46 15.48 36.47
C GLN A 60 7.36 15.55 35.24
N VAL A 61 8.42 14.74 35.23
CA VAL A 61 9.24 14.52 34.05
C VAL A 61 8.52 13.57 33.10
N VAL A 62 8.38 13.98 31.85
CA VAL A 62 7.69 13.25 30.79
C VAL A 62 8.67 12.99 29.65
N SER A 63 8.54 11.83 29.00
CA SER A 63 9.30 11.49 27.79
C SER A 63 8.74 12.24 26.58
N GLY A 64 9.60 12.65 25.65
CA GLY A 64 9.20 13.34 24.43
C GLY A 64 8.36 12.45 23.49
N THR A 65 8.57 11.14 23.53
CA THR A 65 7.75 10.15 22.83
C THR A 65 7.32 9.08 23.83
N ASP A 66 6.03 8.74 23.83
CA ASP A 66 5.45 7.67 24.64
C ASP A 66 4.49 6.87 23.76
N LEU A 67 4.86 5.64 23.42
CA LEU A 67 4.11 4.81 22.47
C LEU A 67 3.75 3.47 23.10
N ASP A 68 2.45 3.24 23.19
CA ASP A 68 1.88 1.95 23.53
C ASP A 68 1.92 1.02 22.31
N LEU A 69 2.69 -0.05 22.41
CA LEU A 69 2.82 -1.06 21.37
C LEU A 69 1.88 -2.23 21.67
N SER A 70 1.20 -2.70 20.62
CA SER A 70 0.19 -3.76 20.67
C SER A 70 0.25 -4.61 19.40
N PHE A 71 -0.13 -5.89 19.49
CA PHE A 71 -0.33 -6.70 18.29
C PHE A 71 -1.64 -6.32 17.61
N GLN A 72 -1.67 -6.31 16.27
CA GLN A 72 -2.91 -6.11 15.52
C GLN A 72 -3.75 -7.39 15.44
N ALA A 73 -3.13 -8.55 15.65
CA ALA A 73 -3.80 -9.86 15.71
C ALA A 73 -3.74 -10.46 17.12
N SER A 74 -4.70 -11.33 17.43
CA SER A 74 -4.67 -12.16 18.66
C SER A 74 -3.92 -13.47 18.41
N GLY A 75 -3.22 -13.98 19.42
CA GLY A 75 -2.52 -15.25 19.33
C GLY A 75 -1.51 -15.47 20.44
N ILE A 76 -0.84 -16.63 20.42
CA ILE A 76 0.19 -16.97 21.42
C ILE A 76 1.48 -16.23 21.08
N VAL A 77 2.07 -15.53 22.05
CA VAL A 77 3.37 -14.89 21.88
C VAL A 77 4.46 -15.94 21.76
N ARG A 78 5.12 -16.00 20.60
CA ARG A 78 6.20 -16.97 20.37
C ARG A 78 7.49 -16.51 21.03
N ARG A 79 7.83 -15.23 20.88
CA ARG A 79 9.03 -14.64 21.50
C ARG A 79 8.90 -13.14 21.66
N VAL A 80 9.42 -12.65 22.79
CA VAL A 80 9.77 -11.24 23.00
C VAL A 80 11.29 -11.13 22.85
N LEU A 81 11.75 -10.26 21.95
CA LEU A 81 13.15 -10.16 21.52
C LEU A 81 13.96 -9.14 22.33
N VAL A 82 13.30 -8.40 23.20
CA VAL A 82 13.85 -7.28 23.97
C VAL A 82 13.48 -7.43 25.44
N LYS A 83 14.20 -6.73 26.30
CA LYS A 83 13.96 -6.63 27.74
C LYS A 83 13.70 -5.17 28.12
N GLU A 84 13.11 -4.98 29.29
CA GLU A 84 12.99 -3.65 29.88
C GLU A 84 14.38 -3.03 30.06
N GLY A 85 14.53 -1.78 29.62
CA GLY A 85 15.78 -1.03 29.57
C GLY A 85 16.54 -1.16 28.24
N ASP A 86 16.16 -2.07 27.34
CA ASP A 86 16.83 -2.20 26.04
C ASP A 86 16.51 -1.01 25.12
N LYS A 87 17.54 -0.52 24.42
CA LYS A 87 17.38 0.46 23.34
C LYS A 87 17.05 -0.26 22.03
N VAL A 88 16.06 0.24 21.33
CA VAL A 88 15.62 -0.28 20.02
C VAL A 88 15.68 0.80 18.97
N ASN A 89 15.97 0.40 17.74
CA ASN A 89 15.96 1.30 16.58
C ASN A 89 14.62 1.23 15.86
N ALA A 90 14.23 2.32 15.20
CA ALA A 90 13.10 2.32 14.28
C ALA A 90 13.23 1.18 13.25
N GLY A 91 12.14 0.43 13.02
CA GLY A 91 12.11 -0.72 12.12
C GLY A 91 12.58 -2.05 12.73
N GLN A 92 13.07 -2.06 13.97
CA GLN A 92 13.49 -3.29 14.65
C GLN A 92 12.28 -4.12 15.09
N THR A 93 12.28 -5.41 14.77
CA THR A 93 11.30 -6.37 15.32
C THR A 93 11.59 -6.60 16.80
N ILE A 94 10.59 -6.40 17.65
CA ILE A 94 10.73 -6.50 19.11
C ILE A 94 9.94 -7.66 19.73
N ALA A 95 8.86 -8.10 19.08
CA ALA A 95 8.09 -9.26 19.50
C ALA A 95 7.32 -9.86 18.31
N TYR A 96 6.98 -11.14 18.39
CA TYR A 96 6.13 -11.79 17.40
C TYR A 96 5.28 -12.93 17.99
N LEU A 97 4.08 -13.09 17.43
CA LEU A 97 3.16 -14.19 17.73
C LEU A 97 3.58 -15.49 17.04
N ASP A 98 2.90 -16.60 17.30
CA ASP A 98 3.01 -17.79 16.48
C ASP A 98 2.56 -17.50 15.04
N GLN A 99 3.49 -17.68 14.10
CA GLN A 99 3.32 -17.33 12.69
C GLN A 99 3.01 -18.54 11.81
N SER A 100 2.93 -19.74 12.38
CA SER A 100 2.87 -20.99 11.60
C SER A 100 1.73 -20.97 10.57
N ALA A 101 0.54 -20.52 10.97
CA ALA A 101 -0.61 -20.38 10.07
C ALA A 101 -0.41 -19.28 9.01
N GLY A 102 0.16 -18.13 9.40
CA GLY A 102 0.44 -17.01 8.48
C GLY A 102 1.48 -17.38 7.42
N ILE A 103 2.55 -18.07 7.82
CA ILE A 103 3.58 -18.58 6.91
C ILE A 103 2.98 -19.63 5.97
N ALA A 104 2.19 -20.58 6.47
CA ALA A 104 1.53 -21.58 5.64
C ALA A 104 0.58 -20.95 4.61
N SER A 105 -0.17 -19.93 5.01
CA SER A 105 -1.04 -19.16 4.10
C SER A 105 -0.23 -18.43 3.03
N LEU A 106 0.86 -17.76 3.41
CA LEU A 106 1.76 -17.08 2.47
C LEU A 106 2.40 -18.06 1.47
N VAL A 107 2.85 -19.23 1.93
CA VAL A 107 3.39 -20.28 1.06
C VAL A 107 2.33 -20.76 0.06
N THR A 108 1.09 -20.96 0.52
CA THR A 108 -0.04 -21.36 -0.33
C THR A 108 -0.34 -20.31 -1.40
N ALA A 109 -0.40 -19.03 -1.01
CA ALA A 109 -0.62 -17.91 -1.93
C ALA A 109 0.51 -17.77 -2.96
N LYS A 110 1.78 -17.91 -2.53
CA LYS A 110 2.93 -17.93 -3.45
C LYS A 110 2.88 -19.11 -4.42
N GLY A 111 2.41 -20.27 -3.97
CA GLY A 111 2.17 -21.43 -4.83
C GLY A 111 1.11 -21.14 -5.90
N ALA A 112 0.01 -20.50 -5.53
CA ALA A 112 -1.04 -20.09 -6.48
C ALA A 112 -0.52 -19.07 -7.51
N LEU A 113 0.29 -18.10 -7.08
CA LEU A 113 0.95 -17.15 -8.00
C LEU A 113 1.90 -17.85 -8.97
N ALA A 114 2.74 -18.76 -8.46
CA ALA A 114 3.65 -19.55 -9.30
C ALA A 114 2.88 -20.41 -10.33
N GLN A 115 1.75 -20.99 -9.93
CA GLN A 115 0.88 -21.74 -10.84
C GLN A 115 0.25 -20.85 -11.92
N ALA A 116 -0.24 -19.67 -11.55
CA ALA A 116 -0.79 -18.70 -12.49
C ALA A 116 0.27 -18.23 -13.51
N GLN A 117 1.50 -17.98 -13.05
CA GLN A 117 2.62 -17.63 -13.91
C GLN A 117 2.97 -18.77 -14.88
N ALA A 118 3.04 -20.01 -14.38
CA ALA A 118 3.32 -21.18 -15.23
C ALA A 118 2.23 -21.37 -16.31
N ASN A 119 0.97 -21.11 -15.99
CA ASN A 119 -0.12 -21.16 -16.97
C ASN A 119 -0.01 -20.06 -18.03
N TYR A 120 0.41 -18.85 -17.65
CA TYR A 120 0.69 -17.75 -18.57
C TYR A 120 1.87 -18.07 -19.50
N ASP A 121 2.97 -18.58 -18.94
CA ASP A 121 4.16 -18.95 -19.70
C ASP A 121 3.85 -20.11 -20.67
N LYS A 122 3.05 -21.09 -20.22
CA LYS A 122 2.54 -22.17 -21.08
C LYS A 122 1.69 -21.64 -22.23
N LEU A 123 0.86 -20.63 -21.99
CA LEU A 123 0.06 -19.99 -23.04
C LEU A 123 0.97 -19.30 -24.06
N LEU A 124 1.98 -18.53 -23.60
CA LEU A 124 2.90 -17.81 -24.48
C LEU A 124 3.84 -18.73 -25.26
N ALA A 125 4.30 -19.82 -24.65
CA ALA A 125 5.09 -20.84 -25.33
C ALA A 125 4.30 -21.52 -26.46
N GLY A 126 2.97 -21.42 -26.44
CA GLY A 126 2.09 -21.98 -27.47
C GLY A 126 2.11 -23.51 -27.46
N THR A 127 1.83 -24.09 -28.63
CA THR A 127 1.92 -25.54 -28.81
C THR A 127 3.38 -25.98 -28.73
N ALA A 128 3.65 -27.11 -28.07
CA ALA A 128 5.00 -27.67 -27.99
C ALA A 128 5.63 -27.82 -29.38
N SER A 129 6.94 -27.53 -29.50
CA SER A 129 7.68 -27.65 -30.76
C SER A 129 7.57 -29.03 -31.40
N GLU A 130 7.39 -30.07 -30.58
CA GLU A 130 7.16 -31.44 -31.04
C GLU A 130 5.81 -31.63 -31.75
N ASP A 131 4.74 -31.04 -31.23
CA ASP A 131 3.42 -31.12 -31.87
C ASP A 131 3.41 -30.37 -33.21
N ILE A 132 4.11 -29.22 -33.28
CA ILE A 132 4.29 -28.47 -34.52
C ILE A 132 5.08 -29.31 -35.54
N ARG A 133 6.14 -29.99 -35.10
CA ARG A 133 6.94 -30.89 -35.95
C ARG A 133 6.12 -32.06 -36.47
N ILE A 134 5.28 -32.67 -35.63
CA ILE A 134 4.36 -33.75 -36.05
C ILE A 134 3.38 -33.23 -37.09
N ALA A 135 2.80 -32.05 -36.89
CA ALA A 135 1.90 -31.44 -37.87
C ALA A 135 2.61 -31.12 -39.19
N GLN A 136 3.86 -30.62 -39.15
CA GLN A 136 4.68 -30.39 -40.34
C GLN A 136 4.96 -31.70 -41.09
N ASN A 137 5.38 -32.75 -40.39
CA ASN A 137 5.59 -34.06 -41.02
C ASN A 137 4.32 -34.59 -41.69
N SER A 138 3.14 -34.30 -41.14
CA SER A 138 1.87 -34.66 -41.75
C SER A 138 1.58 -33.89 -43.03
N VAL A 139 2.02 -32.62 -43.13
CA VAL A 139 1.94 -31.83 -44.38
C VAL A 139 2.88 -32.42 -45.41
N ASP A 140 4.14 -32.66 -45.04
CA ASP A 140 5.16 -33.21 -45.94
C ASP A 140 4.74 -34.59 -46.49
N SER A 141 4.16 -35.44 -45.63
CA SER A 141 3.64 -36.75 -46.04
C SER A 141 2.47 -36.62 -47.02
N ALA A 142 1.51 -35.73 -46.73
CA ALA A 142 0.35 -35.52 -47.61
C ALA A 142 0.76 -34.90 -48.96
N GLU A 143 1.78 -34.04 -48.98
CA GLU A 143 2.34 -33.49 -50.21
C GLU A 143 3.03 -34.57 -51.05
N GLN A 144 3.80 -35.45 -50.41
CA GLN A 144 4.44 -36.59 -51.09
C GLN A 144 3.39 -37.55 -51.68
N ASP A 145 2.36 -37.89 -50.91
CA ASP A 145 1.27 -38.75 -51.38
C ASP A 145 0.56 -38.13 -52.59
N LEU A 146 0.23 -36.84 -52.53
CA LEU A 146 -0.37 -36.13 -53.66
C LEU A 146 0.56 -36.14 -54.89
N ASN A 147 1.86 -35.99 -54.71
CA ASN A 147 2.82 -36.06 -55.82
C ASN A 147 2.87 -37.47 -56.45
N ASN A 148 2.75 -38.52 -55.64
CA ASN A 148 2.66 -39.89 -56.13
C ASN A 148 1.38 -40.10 -56.96
N GLU A 149 0.25 -39.53 -56.56
CA GLU A 149 -1.01 -39.58 -57.32
C GLU A 149 -0.89 -38.88 -58.69
N TYR A 150 -0.20 -37.73 -58.76
CA TYR A 150 0.08 -37.06 -60.03
C TYR A 150 0.96 -37.92 -60.95
N ASN A 151 2.01 -38.55 -60.40
CA ASN A 151 2.90 -39.42 -61.17
C ASN A 151 2.13 -40.63 -61.74
N GLU A 152 1.24 -41.23 -60.94
CA GLU A 152 0.43 -42.35 -61.38
C GLU A 152 -0.62 -41.96 -62.44
N ALA A 153 -1.17 -40.75 -62.35
CA ALA A 153 -2.06 -40.22 -63.37
C ALA A 153 -1.34 -40.05 -64.73
N VAL A 154 -0.05 -39.67 -64.75
CA VAL A 154 0.75 -39.62 -65.98
C VAL A 154 0.91 -41.02 -66.59
N ASN A 155 1.15 -42.05 -65.79
CA ASN A 155 1.22 -43.44 -66.28
C ASN A 155 -0.13 -43.87 -66.89
N THR A 156 -1.23 -43.51 -66.23
CA THR A 156 -2.58 -43.85 -66.68
C THR A 156 -2.94 -43.14 -67.99
N LEU A 157 -2.56 -41.86 -68.15
CA LEU A 157 -2.71 -41.11 -69.41
C LEU A 157 -1.94 -41.78 -70.57
N ASN A 158 -0.69 -42.21 -70.34
CA ASN A 158 0.10 -42.90 -71.34
C ASN A 158 -0.54 -44.24 -71.77
N ASN A 159 -1.10 -45.00 -70.82
CA ASN A 159 -1.81 -46.25 -71.12
C ASN A 159 -3.08 -46.00 -71.95
N ALA A 160 -3.88 -44.98 -71.57
CA ALA A 160 -5.07 -44.59 -72.31
C ALA A 160 -4.75 -44.16 -73.75
N TYR A 161 -3.66 -43.41 -73.95
CA TYR A 161 -3.17 -43.06 -75.28
C TYR A 161 -2.86 -44.30 -76.13
N ILE A 162 -2.12 -45.28 -75.58
CA ILE A 162 -1.81 -46.53 -76.31
C ILE A 162 -3.09 -47.26 -76.72
N LYS A 163 -4.08 -47.35 -75.83
CA LYS A 163 -5.38 -47.99 -76.11
C LYS A 163 -6.13 -47.28 -77.25
N ILE A 164 -6.16 -45.95 -77.27
CA ILE A 164 -6.77 -45.17 -78.35
C ILE A 164 -6.00 -45.30 -79.66
N TYR A 165 -4.67 -45.19 -79.63
CA TYR A 165 -3.82 -45.31 -80.80
C TYR A 165 -4.02 -46.65 -81.52
N ASN A 166 -4.08 -47.75 -80.75
CA ASN A 166 -4.34 -49.08 -81.30
C ASN A 166 -5.75 -49.19 -81.92
N ALA A 167 -6.77 -48.63 -81.26
CA ALA A 167 -8.13 -48.59 -81.80
C ALA A 167 -8.20 -47.76 -83.09
N HIS A 168 -7.57 -46.58 -83.12
CA HIS A 168 -7.53 -45.70 -84.28
C HIS A 168 -6.87 -46.38 -85.49
N THR A 169 -5.73 -47.04 -85.26
CA THR A 169 -4.99 -47.79 -86.28
C THR A 169 -5.83 -48.94 -86.84
N PHE A 170 -6.47 -49.72 -85.96
CA PHE A 170 -7.34 -50.82 -86.36
C PHE A 170 -8.54 -50.34 -87.18
N ILE A 171 -9.26 -49.31 -86.71
CA ILE A 171 -10.42 -48.77 -87.43
C ILE A 171 -10.02 -48.17 -88.78
N THR A 172 -8.84 -47.54 -88.87
CA THR A 172 -8.32 -47.04 -90.15
C THR A 172 -8.13 -48.18 -91.15
N LYS A 173 -7.58 -49.31 -90.71
CA LYS A 173 -7.43 -50.50 -91.56
C LYS A 173 -8.77 -51.13 -91.91
N LEU A 174 -9.68 -51.27 -90.94
CA LEU A 174 -11.04 -51.77 -91.16
C LEU A 174 -11.79 -50.95 -92.21
N GLN A 175 -11.68 -49.62 -92.16
CA GLN A 175 -12.24 -48.74 -93.18
C GLN A 175 -11.66 -49.04 -94.58
N GLN A 176 -10.34 -49.19 -94.68
CA GLN A 176 -9.67 -49.48 -95.95
C GLN A 176 -10.05 -50.85 -96.54
N ASP A 177 -10.21 -51.86 -95.68
CA ASP A 177 -10.48 -53.24 -96.09
C ASP A 177 -11.94 -53.43 -96.55
N TYR A 178 -12.91 -52.78 -95.88
CA TYR A 178 -14.35 -53.07 -96.11
C TYR A 178 -15.16 -51.89 -96.66
N PHE A 179 -14.75 -50.64 -96.42
CA PHE A 179 -15.55 -49.44 -96.70
C PHE A 179 -14.91 -48.57 -97.80
N THR A 180 -14.67 -49.17 -98.98
CA THR A 180 -14.07 -48.48 -100.14
C THR A 180 -15.10 -47.73 -101.00
N ALA A 181 -16.40 -48.00 -100.80
CA ALA A 181 -17.49 -47.32 -101.51
C ALA A 181 -17.93 -46.04 -100.77
N SER A 182 -18.32 -44.99 -101.51
CA SER A 182 -18.85 -43.74 -100.94
C SER A 182 -20.32 -43.83 -100.52
N ASP A 183 -20.71 -44.95 -99.91
CA ASP A 183 -22.06 -45.15 -99.41
C ASP A 183 -22.25 -44.56 -98.00
N GLN A 184 -23.50 -44.55 -97.53
CA GLN A 184 -23.85 -43.93 -96.25
C GLN A 184 -23.11 -44.59 -95.06
N GLN A 185 -22.92 -45.91 -95.10
CA GLN A 185 -22.19 -46.65 -94.07
C GLN A 185 -20.70 -46.32 -94.07
N GLY A 186 -20.06 -46.24 -95.25
CA GLY A 186 -18.66 -45.86 -95.38
C GLY A 186 -18.39 -44.44 -94.86
N ILE A 187 -19.29 -43.49 -95.13
CA ILE A 187 -19.20 -42.12 -94.59
C ILE A 187 -19.28 -42.14 -93.05
N LYS A 188 -20.26 -42.85 -92.48
CA LYS A 188 -20.40 -42.98 -91.02
C LYS A 188 -19.16 -43.57 -90.35
N VAL A 189 -18.57 -44.62 -90.94
CA VAL A 189 -17.33 -45.23 -90.42
C VAL A 189 -16.17 -44.24 -90.50
N SER A 190 -16.02 -43.51 -91.61
CA SER A 190 -14.98 -42.50 -91.77
C SER A 190 -15.11 -41.36 -90.75
N GLU A 191 -16.31 -40.81 -90.55
CA GLU A 191 -16.55 -39.74 -89.57
C GLU A 191 -16.21 -40.19 -88.14
N ASN A 192 -16.62 -41.40 -87.77
CA ASN A 192 -16.34 -41.95 -86.44
C ASN A 192 -14.86 -42.34 -86.28
N ARG A 193 -14.18 -42.78 -87.35
CA ARG A 193 -12.72 -42.94 -87.36
C ARG A 193 -12.04 -41.60 -87.05
N ASP A 194 -12.48 -40.51 -87.66
CA ASP A 194 -11.93 -39.17 -87.42
C ASP A 194 -12.17 -38.69 -85.98
N VAL A 195 -13.31 -39.04 -85.36
CA VAL A 195 -13.55 -38.82 -83.92
C VAL A 195 -12.50 -39.55 -83.07
N ILE A 196 -12.17 -40.79 -83.42
CA ILE A 196 -11.14 -41.57 -82.71
C ILE A 196 -9.76 -40.91 -82.90
N GLY A 197 -9.42 -40.48 -84.12
CA GLY A 197 -8.16 -39.78 -84.41
C GLY A 197 -8.03 -38.42 -83.70
N LYS A 198 -9.14 -37.69 -83.52
CA LYS A 198 -9.17 -36.48 -82.67
C LYS A 198 -8.88 -36.83 -81.20
N GLY A 199 -9.42 -37.94 -80.70
CA GLY A 199 -9.10 -38.41 -79.35
C GLY A 199 -7.63 -38.76 -79.17
N ASP A 200 -7.05 -39.46 -80.15
CA ASP A 200 -5.63 -39.82 -80.21
C ASP A 200 -4.72 -38.58 -80.12
N THR A 201 -4.96 -37.60 -81.01
CA THR A 201 -4.18 -36.36 -81.07
C THR A 201 -4.35 -35.47 -79.84
N SER A 202 -5.56 -35.35 -79.28
CA SER A 202 -5.80 -34.57 -78.06
C SER A 202 -5.08 -35.14 -76.84
N ILE A 203 -5.17 -36.45 -76.59
CA ILE A 203 -4.49 -37.06 -75.44
C ILE A 203 -2.98 -37.00 -75.62
N LYS A 204 -2.48 -37.25 -76.84
CA LYS A 204 -1.07 -37.07 -77.17
C LYS A 204 -0.58 -35.66 -76.88
N GLY A 205 -1.34 -34.65 -77.32
CA GLY A 205 -1.03 -33.24 -77.07
C GLY A 205 -0.95 -32.92 -75.58
N GLY A 206 -1.88 -33.45 -74.78
CA GLY A 206 -1.83 -33.34 -73.31
C GLY A 206 -0.58 -33.98 -72.70
N ILE A 207 -0.22 -35.19 -73.12
CA ILE A 207 1.00 -35.88 -72.67
C ILE A 207 2.26 -35.10 -73.05
N ASP A 208 2.32 -34.57 -74.27
CA ASP A 208 3.48 -33.84 -74.75
C ASP A 208 3.60 -32.47 -74.03
N ALA A 209 2.47 -31.84 -73.66
CA ALA A 209 2.46 -30.67 -72.79
C ALA A 209 3.08 -30.98 -71.41
N ILE A 210 2.69 -32.10 -70.78
CA ILE A 210 3.28 -32.55 -69.49
C ILE A 210 4.79 -32.75 -69.61
N LYS A 211 5.30 -33.29 -70.72
CA LYS A 211 6.75 -33.46 -70.94
C LYS A 211 7.48 -32.13 -71.12
N SER A 212 6.82 -31.13 -71.71
CA SER A 212 7.38 -29.79 -71.91
C SER A 212 7.39 -28.93 -70.64
N GLY A 213 6.49 -29.22 -69.71
CA GLY A 213 6.39 -28.60 -68.39
C GLY A 213 5.55 -29.48 -67.47
N ALA A 214 6.21 -30.16 -66.53
CA ALA A 214 5.56 -31.07 -65.58
C ALA A 214 4.91 -30.31 -64.43
N ASP A 215 3.97 -29.42 -64.74
CA ASP A 215 3.14 -28.77 -63.73
C ASP A 215 1.86 -29.59 -63.47
N LYS A 216 1.36 -29.49 -62.24
CA LYS A 216 0.16 -30.20 -61.77
C LYS A 216 -1.10 -29.80 -62.57
N GLU A 217 -1.11 -28.57 -63.10
CA GLU A 217 -2.20 -28.02 -63.90
C GLU A 217 -2.31 -28.69 -65.28
N ASN A 218 -1.21 -28.90 -65.98
CA ASN A 218 -1.17 -29.60 -67.26
C ASN A 218 -1.63 -31.05 -67.12
N ILE A 219 -1.29 -31.72 -66.01
CA ILE A 219 -1.76 -33.08 -65.74
C ILE A 219 -3.29 -33.10 -65.56
N GLU A 220 -3.85 -32.17 -64.78
CA GLU A 220 -5.30 -32.07 -64.58
C GLU A 220 -6.06 -31.73 -65.86
N ASN A 221 -5.52 -30.80 -66.67
CA ASN A 221 -6.07 -30.47 -67.97
C ASN A 221 -6.04 -31.68 -68.91
N ALA A 222 -4.94 -32.44 -68.94
CA ALA A 222 -4.82 -33.66 -69.74
C ALA A 222 -5.81 -34.75 -69.30
N ILE A 223 -6.02 -34.94 -67.99
CA ILE A 223 -7.06 -35.84 -67.45
C ILE A 223 -8.45 -35.42 -67.94
N PHE A 224 -8.79 -34.14 -67.81
CA PHE A 224 -10.08 -33.60 -68.24
C PHE A 224 -10.34 -33.84 -69.74
N TYR A 225 -9.34 -33.57 -70.59
CA TYR A 225 -9.43 -33.84 -72.02
C TYR A 225 -9.52 -35.34 -72.32
N ALA A 226 -8.75 -36.17 -71.63
CA ALA A 226 -8.77 -37.62 -71.83
C ALA A 226 -10.14 -38.23 -71.50
N ILE A 227 -10.77 -37.84 -70.39
CA ILE A 227 -12.14 -38.28 -70.04
C ILE A 227 -13.13 -37.90 -71.14
N THR A 228 -13.07 -36.65 -71.62
CA THR A 228 -13.96 -36.16 -72.68
C THR A 228 -13.79 -36.96 -73.96
N HIS A 229 -12.55 -37.18 -74.40
CA HIS A 229 -12.25 -37.87 -75.65
C HIS A 229 -12.45 -39.38 -75.57
N LEU A 230 -12.19 -40.03 -74.45
CA LEU A 230 -12.46 -41.47 -74.27
C LEU A 230 -13.95 -41.79 -74.35
N ASN A 231 -14.82 -40.92 -73.81
CA ASN A 231 -16.27 -41.03 -73.98
C ASN A 231 -16.69 -40.94 -75.45
N ASN A 232 -16.12 -39.99 -76.18
CA ASN A 232 -16.38 -39.81 -77.61
C ASN A 232 -15.88 -41.01 -78.42
N VAL A 233 -14.70 -41.54 -78.12
CA VAL A 233 -14.12 -42.74 -78.75
C VAL A 233 -14.98 -43.98 -78.48
N SER A 234 -15.43 -44.19 -77.24
CA SER A 234 -16.31 -45.32 -76.89
C SER A 234 -17.63 -45.27 -77.67
N SER A 235 -18.20 -44.06 -77.80
CA SER A 235 -19.41 -43.82 -78.60
C SER A 235 -19.17 -44.07 -80.09
N ALA A 236 -18.05 -43.60 -80.63
CA ALA A 236 -17.66 -43.80 -82.02
C ALA A 236 -17.47 -45.29 -82.35
N LEU A 237 -16.78 -46.05 -81.48
CA LEU A 237 -16.61 -47.49 -81.62
C LEU A 237 -17.95 -48.24 -81.59
N LYS A 238 -18.90 -47.79 -80.75
CA LYS A 238 -20.26 -48.35 -80.75
C LYS A 238 -20.95 -48.11 -82.09
N ILE A 239 -20.90 -46.89 -82.62
CA ILE A 239 -21.54 -46.55 -83.90
C ILE A 239 -20.92 -47.37 -85.04
N ILE A 240 -19.61 -47.54 -85.06
CA ILE A 240 -18.93 -48.39 -86.05
C ILE A 240 -19.36 -49.85 -85.88
N ARG A 241 -19.46 -50.36 -84.64
CA ARG A 241 -19.92 -51.72 -84.36
C ARG A 241 -21.34 -51.97 -84.86
N ASP A 242 -22.24 -51.00 -84.66
CA ASP A 242 -23.61 -51.07 -85.16
C ASP A 242 -23.62 -51.04 -86.70
N THR A 243 -22.77 -50.22 -87.32
CA THR A 243 -22.68 -50.07 -88.79
C THR A 243 -22.16 -51.33 -89.49
N VAL A 244 -21.20 -52.06 -88.90
CA VAL A 244 -20.72 -53.33 -89.47
C VAL A 244 -21.74 -54.48 -89.32
N ASP A 245 -22.80 -54.28 -88.51
CA ASP A 245 -23.93 -55.22 -88.39
C ASP A 245 -25.12 -54.85 -89.27
N ASP A 246 -25.10 -53.70 -89.96
CA ASP A 246 -26.11 -53.36 -90.96
C ASP A 246 -26.16 -54.43 -92.07
N ALA A 247 -27.36 -54.70 -92.61
CA ALA A 247 -27.60 -55.77 -93.58
C ALA A 247 -26.67 -55.72 -94.82
N GLY A 248 -26.24 -54.53 -95.25
CA GLY A 248 -25.34 -54.35 -96.40
C GLY A 248 -23.87 -54.71 -96.16
N TYR A 249 -23.47 -54.84 -94.89
CA TYR A 249 -22.08 -55.08 -94.44
C TYR A 249 -21.94 -56.29 -93.51
N TYR A 250 -23.04 -56.80 -92.96
CA TYR A 250 -23.04 -57.89 -92.01
C TYR A 250 -22.27 -59.13 -92.48
N SER A 251 -22.42 -59.52 -93.75
CA SER A 251 -21.74 -60.66 -94.38
C SER A 251 -20.38 -60.33 -95.01
N LYS A 252 -20.03 -59.04 -95.12
CA LYS A 252 -18.77 -58.57 -95.71
C LYS A 252 -17.65 -58.46 -94.68
N VAL A 253 -17.98 -58.00 -93.47
CA VAL A 253 -17.01 -57.79 -92.39
C VAL A 253 -16.81 -59.09 -91.61
N LEU A 254 -15.55 -59.49 -91.40
CA LEU A 254 -15.20 -60.72 -90.68
C LEU A 254 -15.66 -60.67 -89.21
N ILE A 255 -16.10 -61.81 -88.68
CA ILE A 255 -16.51 -61.96 -87.27
C ILE A 255 -15.37 -61.57 -86.31
N ALA A 256 -14.12 -61.91 -86.68
CA ALA A 256 -12.94 -61.55 -85.90
C ALA A 256 -12.75 -60.03 -85.77
N ASP A 257 -13.03 -59.28 -86.84
CA ASP A 257 -12.93 -57.82 -86.83
C ASP A 257 -14.04 -57.18 -86.01
N LYS A 258 -15.27 -57.72 -86.08
CA LYS A 258 -16.39 -57.30 -85.22
C LYS A 258 -16.05 -57.48 -83.74
N SER A 259 -15.53 -58.65 -83.37
CA SER A 259 -15.06 -58.95 -82.01
C SER A 259 -13.91 -58.04 -81.56
N SER A 260 -13.02 -57.65 -82.50
CA SER A 260 -11.94 -56.72 -82.22
C SER A 260 -12.48 -55.32 -81.87
N ILE A 261 -13.53 -54.82 -82.55
CA ILE A 261 -14.19 -53.54 -82.19
C ILE A 261 -14.73 -53.59 -80.76
N ASP A 262 -15.40 -54.69 -80.40
CA ASP A 262 -15.94 -54.89 -79.04
C ASP A 262 -14.81 -54.89 -78.00
N THR A 263 -13.68 -55.53 -78.31
CA THR A 263 -12.48 -55.56 -77.46
C THR A 263 -11.86 -54.16 -77.31
N PHE A 264 -11.71 -53.40 -78.39
CA PHE A 264 -11.20 -52.02 -78.32
C PHE A 264 -12.13 -51.14 -77.49
N ARG A 265 -13.45 -51.25 -77.67
CA ARG A 265 -14.41 -50.49 -76.89
C ARG A 265 -14.33 -50.83 -75.40
N ALA A 266 -14.16 -52.12 -75.06
CA ALA A 266 -13.93 -52.54 -73.68
C ALA A 266 -12.64 -51.93 -73.09
N ASN A 267 -11.54 -51.93 -73.86
CA ASN A 267 -10.28 -51.32 -73.45
C ASN A 267 -10.41 -49.80 -73.21
N ILE A 268 -11.16 -49.10 -74.05
CA ILE A 268 -11.45 -47.66 -73.91
C ILE A 268 -12.29 -47.39 -72.67
N ASN A 269 -13.32 -48.20 -72.40
CA ASN A 269 -14.11 -48.05 -71.19
C ASN A 269 -13.28 -48.32 -69.93
N SER A 270 -12.36 -49.30 -69.97
CA SER A 270 -11.38 -49.50 -68.89
C SER A 270 -10.49 -48.26 -68.72
N ALA A 271 -9.90 -47.71 -69.79
CA ALA A 271 -9.09 -46.50 -69.70
C ALA A 271 -9.85 -45.29 -69.12
N LEU A 272 -11.12 -45.15 -69.49
CA LEU A 272 -12.00 -44.12 -68.95
C LEU A 272 -12.20 -44.29 -67.44
N SER A 273 -12.43 -45.52 -66.98
CA SER A 273 -12.54 -45.84 -65.55
C SER A 273 -11.24 -45.56 -64.80
N ASP A 274 -10.10 -45.94 -65.38
CA ASP A 274 -8.78 -45.74 -64.77
C ASP A 274 -8.49 -44.23 -64.60
N ILE A 275 -8.69 -43.43 -65.65
CA ILE A 275 -8.47 -41.96 -65.58
C ILE A 275 -9.44 -41.28 -64.62
N THR A 276 -10.71 -41.70 -64.60
CA THR A 276 -11.69 -41.17 -63.65
C THR A 276 -11.26 -41.48 -62.21
N THR A 277 -10.68 -42.65 -61.98
CA THR A 277 -10.11 -43.03 -60.67
C THR A 277 -8.93 -42.13 -60.32
N SER A 278 -7.98 -41.91 -61.23
CA SER A 278 -6.86 -40.97 -61.01
C SER A 278 -7.34 -39.55 -60.68
N GLN A 279 -8.39 -39.06 -61.36
CA GLN A 279 -8.99 -37.75 -61.07
C GLN A 279 -9.50 -37.68 -59.62
N ASN A 280 -10.20 -38.72 -59.17
CA ASN A 280 -10.76 -38.79 -57.82
C ASN A 280 -9.66 -38.94 -56.74
N SER A 281 -8.58 -39.68 -57.04
CA SER A 281 -7.44 -39.81 -56.13
C SER A 281 -6.72 -38.48 -55.95
N ILE A 282 -6.46 -37.73 -57.03
CA ILE A 282 -5.86 -36.38 -56.94
C ILE A 282 -6.75 -35.45 -56.13
N ALA A 283 -8.07 -35.45 -56.36
CA ALA A 283 -9.01 -34.62 -55.61
C ALA A 283 -8.98 -34.95 -54.11
N SER A 284 -8.92 -36.23 -53.76
CA SER A 284 -8.83 -36.70 -52.37
C SER A 284 -7.49 -36.32 -51.73
N GLY A 285 -6.38 -36.44 -52.47
CA GLY A 285 -5.05 -36.02 -52.02
C GLY A 285 -4.96 -34.53 -51.73
N LYS A 286 -5.55 -33.67 -52.57
CA LYS A 286 -5.64 -32.21 -52.33
C LYS A 286 -6.38 -31.90 -51.02
N VAL A 287 -7.51 -32.58 -50.76
CA VAL A 287 -8.27 -32.41 -49.52
C VAL A 287 -7.46 -32.87 -48.30
N ALA A 288 -6.70 -33.97 -48.42
CA ALA A 288 -5.83 -34.46 -47.36
C ALA A 288 -4.70 -33.47 -47.03
N LEU A 289 -4.04 -32.92 -48.05
CA LEU A 289 -3.01 -31.87 -47.87
C LEU A 289 -3.60 -30.62 -47.20
N GLN A 290 -4.73 -30.11 -47.70
CA GLN A 290 -5.39 -28.94 -47.12
C GLN A 290 -5.75 -29.15 -45.64
N LYS A 291 -6.19 -30.36 -45.28
CA LYS A 291 -6.50 -30.72 -43.90
C LYS A 291 -5.25 -30.72 -43.02
N ALA A 292 -4.13 -31.24 -43.52
CA ALA A 292 -2.84 -31.22 -42.80
C ALA A 292 -2.34 -29.78 -42.59
N GLU A 293 -2.41 -28.94 -43.63
CA GLU A 293 -2.04 -27.51 -43.56
C GLU A 293 -2.90 -26.75 -42.55
N ASN A 294 -4.22 -26.97 -42.56
CA ASN A 294 -5.12 -26.34 -41.59
C ASN A 294 -4.81 -26.76 -40.15
N SER A 295 -4.43 -28.03 -39.95
CA SER A 295 -4.00 -28.53 -38.64
C SER A 295 -2.71 -27.83 -38.18
N LEU A 296 -1.72 -27.70 -39.06
CA LEU A 296 -0.47 -26.98 -38.77
C LEU A 296 -0.73 -25.50 -38.47
N ALA A 297 -1.59 -24.84 -39.25
CA ALA A 297 -1.98 -23.45 -39.03
C ALA A 297 -2.64 -23.25 -37.66
N GLN A 298 -3.50 -24.17 -37.22
CA GLN A 298 -4.11 -24.12 -35.89
C GLN A 298 -3.07 -24.31 -34.76
N LYS A 299 -2.06 -25.15 -34.97
CA LYS A 299 -1.00 -25.42 -33.98
C LYS A 299 0.03 -24.28 -33.87
N THR A 300 0.23 -23.53 -34.95
CA THR A 300 1.16 -22.40 -35.02
C THR A 300 0.51 -21.05 -34.72
N ALA A 301 -0.83 -21.01 -34.62
CA ALA A 301 -1.57 -19.79 -34.29
C ALA A 301 -1.15 -19.25 -32.91
N LEU A 302 -0.93 -17.93 -32.87
CA LEU A 302 -0.62 -17.24 -31.62
C LEU A 302 -1.83 -17.23 -30.67
N PRO A 303 -1.62 -17.24 -29.34
CA PRO A 303 -2.67 -17.05 -28.36
C PRO A 303 -3.46 -15.76 -28.64
N ARG A 304 -4.79 -15.81 -28.50
CA ARG A 304 -5.63 -14.63 -28.72
C ARG A 304 -5.46 -13.66 -27.55
N GLN A 305 -5.58 -12.37 -27.83
CA GLN A 305 -5.45 -11.33 -26.80
C GLN A 305 -6.38 -11.54 -25.57
N PRO A 306 -7.67 -11.93 -25.73
CA PRO A 306 -8.52 -12.21 -24.58
C PRO A 306 -8.03 -13.35 -23.68
N ASP A 307 -7.34 -14.35 -24.25
CA ASP A 307 -6.79 -15.47 -23.48
C ASP A 307 -5.57 -15.01 -22.67
N ILE A 308 -4.74 -14.14 -23.26
CA ILE A 308 -3.60 -13.50 -22.57
C ILE A 308 -4.08 -12.62 -21.41
N ASP A 309 -5.10 -11.79 -21.65
CA ASP A 309 -5.65 -10.88 -20.65
C ASP A 309 -6.30 -11.65 -19.49
N PHE A 310 -6.98 -12.76 -19.78
CA PHE A 310 -7.52 -13.67 -18.76
C PHE A 310 -6.40 -14.22 -17.84
N GLN A 311 -5.30 -14.72 -18.41
CA GLN A 311 -4.19 -15.24 -17.61
C GLN A 311 -3.49 -14.13 -16.80
N LYS A 312 -3.33 -12.92 -17.37
CA LYS A 312 -2.83 -11.76 -16.61
C LYS A 312 -3.72 -11.40 -15.43
N ALA A 313 -5.04 -11.46 -15.60
CA ALA A 313 -5.99 -11.23 -14.50
C ALA A 313 -5.86 -12.31 -13.40
N GLN A 314 -5.58 -13.56 -13.77
CA GLN A 314 -5.31 -14.63 -12.80
C GLN A 314 -4.01 -14.37 -12.01
N ILE A 315 -2.94 -13.92 -12.68
CA ILE A 315 -1.69 -13.50 -12.00
C ILE A 315 -1.98 -12.37 -11.02
N LEU A 316 -2.71 -11.33 -11.45
CA LEU A 316 -3.05 -10.19 -10.59
C LEU A 316 -3.87 -10.62 -9.36
N SER A 317 -4.85 -11.51 -9.55
CA SER A 317 -5.64 -12.10 -8.47
C SER A 317 -4.76 -12.86 -7.48
N ALA A 318 -3.86 -13.73 -7.97
CA ALA A 318 -2.94 -14.49 -7.13
C ALA A 318 -1.92 -13.60 -6.40
N GLN A 319 -1.45 -12.52 -7.04
CA GLN A 319 -0.60 -11.52 -6.38
C GLN A 319 -1.34 -10.84 -5.23
N GLY A 320 -2.61 -10.45 -5.42
CA GLY A 320 -3.44 -9.90 -4.34
C GLY A 320 -3.60 -10.85 -3.15
N GLN A 321 -3.64 -12.17 -3.40
CA GLN A 321 -3.64 -13.17 -2.33
C GLN A 321 -2.31 -13.23 -1.58
N VAL A 322 -1.18 -13.10 -2.29
CA VAL A 322 0.16 -13.01 -1.66
C VAL A 322 0.25 -11.77 -0.78
N ASP A 323 -0.19 -10.62 -1.27
CA ASP A 323 -0.15 -9.35 -0.54
C ASP A 323 -1.03 -9.41 0.71
N SER A 324 -2.23 -9.99 0.60
CA SER A 324 -3.13 -10.21 1.73
C SER A 324 -2.52 -11.15 2.79
N ALA A 325 -1.97 -12.29 2.36
CA ALA A 325 -1.31 -13.24 3.26
C ALA A 325 -0.07 -12.63 3.94
N GLN A 326 0.68 -11.79 3.21
CA GLN A 326 1.82 -11.06 3.74
C GLN A 326 1.40 -10.01 4.77
N ALA A 327 0.29 -9.29 4.54
CA ALA A 327 -0.26 -8.34 5.51
C ALA A 327 -0.71 -9.04 6.80
N ILE A 328 -1.40 -10.18 6.68
CA ILE A 328 -1.80 -11.00 7.83
C ILE A 328 -0.56 -11.45 8.63
N LEU A 329 0.51 -11.88 7.95
CA LEU A 329 1.77 -12.24 8.60
C LEU A 329 2.41 -11.03 9.30
N SER A 330 2.43 -9.85 8.65
CA SER A 330 2.96 -8.62 9.25
C SER A 330 2.21 -8.21 10.51
N ASN A 331 0.90 -8.44 10.60
CA ASN A 331 0.09 -8.15 11.79
C ASN A 331 0.46 -9.00 13.02
N THR A 332 1.23 -10.08 12.83
CA THR A 332 1.76 -10.92 13.91
C THR A 332 3.10 -10.41 14.47
N LEU A 333 3.69 -9.40 13.84
CA LEU A 333 4.94 -8.77 14.25
C LEU A 333 4.66 -7.46 14.97
N ILE A 334 5.49 -7.13 15.95
CA ILE A 334 5.61 -5.76 16.44
C ILE A 334 6.98 -5.25 16.04
N ILE A 335 6.93 -4.13 15.33
CA ILE A 335 8.09 -3.41 14.82
C ILE A 335 8.10 -2.04 15.52
N ALA A 336 9.26 -1.63 16.01
CA ALA A 336 9.42 -0.33 16.65
C ALA A 336 9.16 0.79 15.61
N PRO A 337 8.16 1.67 15.80
CA PRO A 337 7.86 2.74 14.85
C PRO A 337 8.93 3.85 14.87
N THR A 338 9.57 4.06 16.01
CA THR A 338 10.64 5.03 16.23
C THR A 338 11.77 4.39 17.07
N SER A 339 12.93 5.03 17.11
CA SER A 339 13.99 4.62 18.03
C SER A 339 13.65 5.08 19.45
N GLY A 340 13.96 4.26 20.45
CA GLY A 340 13.64 4.57 21.85
C GLY A 340 14.12 3.47 22.81
N THR A 341 13.67 3.54 24.05
CA THR A 341 13.96 2.55 25.10
C THR A 341 12.67 1.87 25.55
N ILE A 342 12.71 0.55 25.71
CA ILE A 342 11.59 -0.22 26.24
C ILE A 342 11.51 0.00 27.75
N THR A 343 10.42 0.57 28.23
CA THR A 343 10.27 0.92 29.67
C THR A 343 9.41 -0.06 30.44
N GLN A 344 8.47 -0.73 29.75
CA GLN A 344 7.57 -1.70 30.37
C GLN A 344 7.24 -2.82 29.38
N ILE A 345 7.21 -4.07 29.86
CA ILE A 345 6.76 -5.24 29.10
C ILE A 345 5.70 -5.99 29.91
N ASP A 346 4.46 -5.96 29.42
CA ASP A 346 3.29 -6.55 30.09
C ASP A 346 2.95 -7.97 29.62
N ILE A 347 3.74 -8.53 28.67
CA ILE A 347 3.50 -9.87 28.12
C ILE A 347 4.76 -10.72 28.09
N LYS A 348 4.59 -12.03 28.30
CA LYS A 348 5.68 -13.02 28.25
C LYS A 348 5.50 -14.01 27.10
N ALA A 349 6.61 -14.63 26.69
CA ALA A 349 6.55 -15.72 25.73
C ALA A 349 5.70 -16.88 26.29
N GLY A 350 4.81 -17.41 25.45
CA GLY A 350 3.83 -18.44 25.82
C GLY A 350 2.48 -17.91 26.28
N GLU A 351 2.35 -16.61 26.58
CA GLU A 351 1.06 -16.01 26.94
C GLU A 351 0.20 -15.72 25.69
N HIS A 352 -1.10 -15.63 25.88
CA HIS A 352 -2.05 -15.31 24.82
C HIS A 352 -2.25 -13.79 24.73
N ALA A 353 -1.82 -13.18 23.62
CA ALA A 353 -2.05 -11.79 23.31
C ALA A 353 -3.45 -11.56 22.72
N THR A 354 -4.09 -10.48 23.14
CA THR A 354 -5.34 -9.98 22.55
C THR A 354 -5.02 -8.81 21.62
N ALA A 355 -5.63 -8.79 20.43
CA ALA A 355 -5.46 -7.70 19.47
C ALA A 355 -5.74 -6.33 20.11
N LEU A 356 -4.86 -5.36 19.80
CA LEU A 356 -4.90 -3.97 20.26
C LEU A 356 -4.76 -3.76 21.77
N ALA A 357 -4.56 -4.83 22.55
CA ALA A 357 -4.19 -4.69 23.95
C ALA A 357 -2.73 -4.22 24.05
N ARG A 358 -2.48 -3.21 24.89
CA ARG A 358 -1.12 -2.72 25.19
C ARG A 358 -0.30 -3.86 25.79
N ILE A 359 0.87 -4.12 25.22
CA ILE A 359 1.79 -5.15 25.71
C ILE A 359 3.18 -4.60 26.07
N MET A 360 3.55 -3.43 25.54
CA MET A 360 4.88 -2.87 25.69
C MET A 360 4.82 -1.35 25.55
N VAL A 361 5.68 -0.65 26.29
CA VAL A 361 5.80 0.80 26.22
C VAL A 361 7.18 1.17 25.69
N LEU A 362 7.21 1.99 24.64
CA LEU A 362 8.42 2.53 24.02
C LEU A 362 8.51 4.03 24.29
N GLN A 363 9.58 4.45 24.97
CA GLN A 363 9.80 5.85 25.33
C GLN A 363 11.15 6.39 24.85
N ASP A 364 11.17 7.65 24.42
CA ASP A 364 12.41 8.38 24.15
C ASP A 364 12.97 9.04 25.42
N ILE A 365 13.74 8.26 26.18
CA ILE A 365 14.41 8.75 27.40
C ILE A 365 15.58 9.70 27.12
N GLY A 366 15.95 9.95 25.86
CA GLY A 366 17.00 10.91 25.48
C GLY A 366 16.48 12.34 25.34
N ASN A 367 15.17 12.50 25.12
CA ASN A 367 14.52 13.79 24.97
C ASN A 367 13.37 13.89 25.98
N MET A 368 13.68 14.29 27.21
CA MET A 368 12.68 14.46 28.27
C MET A 368 12.42 15.93 28.57
N HIS A 369 11.20 16.24 29.01
CA HIS A 369 10.78 17.57 29.44
C HIS A 369 9.96 17.47 30.73
N ALA A 370 9.92 18.54 31.52
CA ALA A 370 9.07 18.61 32.70
C ALA A 370 7.74 19.24 32.30
N GLU A 371 6.63 18.67 32.77
CA GLU A 371 5.30 19.25 32.63
C GLU A 371 4.73 19.56 34.01
N ALA A 372 4.36 20.81 34.24
CA ALA A 372 3.68 21.25 35.46
C ALA A 372 2.43 22.07 35.14
N ASP A 373 1.46 22.02 36.04
CA ASP A 373 0.25 22.82 35.98
C ASP A 373 0.49 24.14 36.75
N VAL A 374 0.33 25.27 36.06
CA VAL A 374 0.51 26.62 36.61
C VAL A 374 -0.84 27.31 36.68
N SER A 375 -1.20 27.86 37.85
CA SER A 375 -2.47 28.55 38.05
C SER A 375 -2.63 29.79 37.14
N GLU A 376 -3.86 30.06 36.72
CA GLU A 376 -4.24 31.27 35.96
C GLU A 376 -3.72 32.57 36.60
N ALA A 377 -3.63 32.65 37.93
CA ALA A 377 -3.13 33.84 38.62
C ALA A 377 -1.65 34.16 38.29
N ASN A 378 -0.86 33.13 37.97
CA ASN A 378 0.57 33.26 37.70
C ASN A 378 0.90 33.18 36.21
N ILE A 379 0.01 32.61 35.36
CA ILE A 379 0.32 32.36 33.95
C ILE A 379 0.61 33.64 33.16
N ALA A 380 0.02 34.77 33.55
CA ALA A 380 0.17 36.05 32.87
C ALA A 380 1.60 36.61 32.92
N SER A 381 2.42 36.19 33.89
CA SER A 381 3.81 36.61 34.02
C SER A 381 4.82 35.64 33.41
N LEU A 382 4.35 34.49 32.90
CA LEU A 382 5.22 33.49 32.28
C LEU A 382 5.44 33.79 30.80
N GLU A 383 6.67 33.65 30.36
CA GLU A 383 7.09 33.79 28.96
C GLU A 383 7.97 32.62 28.52
N ILE A 384 7.90 32.28 27.24
CA ILE A 384 8.76 31.25 26.64
C ILE A 384 10.23 31.70 26.75
N GLY A 385 11.11 30.79 27.16
CA GLY A 385 12.56 31.02 27.29
C GLY A 385 13.03 31.44 28.68
N GLN A 386 12.12 31.75 29.62
CA GLN A 386 12.47 32.01 31.02
C GLN A 386 13.24 30.84 31.64
N THR A 387 14.20 31.13 32.50
CA THR A 387 15.03 30.12 33.18
C THR A 387 14.23 29.40 34.26
N ILE A 388 14.37 28.09 34.30
CA ILE A 388 13.74 27.23 35.29
C ILE A 388 14.84 26.56 36.10
N ASP A 389 14.68 26.60 37.42
CA ASP A 389 15.45 25.79 38.35
C ASP A 389 14.58 24.64 38.88
N TYR A 390 15.06 23.42 38.71
CA TYR A 390 14.35 22.19 39.04
C TYR A 390 14.96 21.51 40.26
N THR A 391 14.10 21.05 41.16
CA THR A 391 14.47 20.02 42.15
C THR A 391 13.60 18.78 41.93
N LEU A 392 14.20 17.60 41.99
CA LEU A 392 13.48 16.34 41.85
C LEU A 392 13.44 15.64 43.20
N ASP A 393 12.25 15.29 43.67
CA ASP A 393 12.03 14.67 44.98
C ASP A 393 12.90 13.41 45.17
N ALA A 394 13.06 12.63 44.10
CA ALA A 394 13.85 11.40 44.10
C ALA A 394 15.37 11.60 44.21
N LEU A 395 15.88 12.81 43.91
CA LEU A 395 17.33 13.10 43.87
C LEU A 395 17.82 13.96 45.03
N GLY A 396 16.91 14.40 45.89
CA GLY A 396 17.14 15.26 47.06
C GLY A 396 17.02 16.75 46.73
N PRO A 397 16.80 17.60 47.74
CA PRO A 397 16.55 19.04 47.56
C PRO A 397 17.80 19.81 47.12
N ASP A 398 19.00 19.29 47.39
CA ASP A 398 20.27 19.99 47.12
C ASP A 398 20.71 19.91 45.64
N LYS A 399 20.04 19.08 44.83
CA LYS A 399 20.39 18.90 43.42
C LYS A 399 19.46 19.71 42.54
N HIS A 400 20.05 20.77 42.01
CA HIS A 400 19.42 21.69 41.08
C HIS A 400 19.71 21.29 39.63
N PHE A 401 18.69 21.28 38.80
CA PHE A 401 18.80 21.09 37.36
C PHE A 401 18.28 22.35 36.68
N LEU A 402 18.98 22.81 35.66
CA LEU A 402 18.57 23.99 34.92
C LEU A 402 17.79 23.59 33.68
N GLY A 403 16.93 24.51 33.25
CA GLY A 403 16.26 24.42 31.96
C GLY A 403 15.56 25.73 31.62
N LYS A 404 14.69 25.66 30.61
CA LYS A 404 13.94 26.82 30.13
C LYS A 404 12.50 26.47 29.84
N VAL A 405 11.62 27.46 29.94
CA VAL A 405 10.23 27.33 29.48
C VAL A 405 10.25 27.09 27.96
N LEU A 406 9.77 25.92 27.53
CA LEU A 406 9.68 25.55 26.13
C LEU A 406 8.37 26.03 25.53
N THR A 407 7.26 25.70 26.20
CA THR A 407 5.91 25.99 25.71
C THR A 407 4.96 26.21 26.87
N ILE A 408 4.02 27.13 26.69
CA ILE A 408 2.88 27.31 27.56
C ILE A 408 1.65 26.87 26.75
N ASN A 409 0.96 25.82 27.20
CA ASN A 409 -0.21 25.33 26.47
C ASN A 409 -1.33 26.37 26.56
N PRO A 410 -1.95 26.78 25.44
CA PRO A 410 -3.06 27.74 25.46
C PRO A 410 -4.34 27.14 26.04
N SER A 411 -4.46 25.81 26.07
CA SER A 411 -5.61 25.10 26.64
C SER A 411 -5.48 24.98 28.16
N SER A 412 -6.50 25.44 28.89
CA SER A 412 -6.58 25.31 30.34
C SER A 412 -7.10 23.94 30.78
N THR A 413 -6.68 23.50 31.96
CA THR A 413 -7.22 22.34 32.69
C THR A 413 -7.81 22.80 34.03
N ILE A 414 -8.88 22.16 34.49
CA ILE A 414 -9.44 22.41 35.83
C ILE A 414 -9.01 21.27 36.73
N VAL A 415 -8.18 21.57 37.72
CA VAL A 415 -7.72 20.60 38.73
C VAL A 415 -8.25 21.06 40.08
N SER A 416 -9.10 20.26 40.71
CA SER A 416 -9.72 20.57 42.01
C SER A 416 -10.44 21.93 42.03
N GLY A 417 -11.07 22.34 40.92
CA GLY A 417 -11.81 23.60 40.80
C GLY A 417 -10.97 24.83 40.49
N VAL A 418 -9.65 24.70 40.37
CA VAL A 418 -8.73 25.79 40.00
C VAL A 418 -8.33 25.65 38.53
N VAL A 419 -8.39 26.76 37.79
CA VAL A 419 -7.94 26.84 36.39
C VAL A 419 -6.41 26.86 36.36
N ASN A 420 -5.83 25.92 35.63
CA ASN A 420 -4.40 25.79 35.42
C ASN A 420 -4.08 25.72 33.92
N TYR A 421 -2.84 26.09 33.58
CA TYR A 421 -2.27 25.98 32.26
C TYR A 421 -1.02 25.10 32.34
N LYS A 422 -0.91 24.15 31.42
CA LYS A 422 0.22 23.22 31.39
C LYS A 422 1.44 23.92 30.79
N VAL A 423 2.53 23.96 31.56
CA VAL A 423 3.81 24.52 31.13
C VAL A 423 4.80 23.39 30.92
N LYS A 424 5.46 23.38 29.77
CA LYS A 424 6.57 22.45 29.47
C LYS A 424 7.89 23.19 29.59
N GLY A 425 8.86 22.59 30.27
CA GLY A 425 10.22 23.10 30.30
C GLY A 425 11.27 22.04 29.98
N SER A 426 12.38 22.48 29.39
CA SER A 426 13.51 21.61 29.07
C SER A 426 14.19 21.14 30.35
N LEU A 427 14.80 19.96 30.33
CA LEU A 427 15.74 19.56 31.37
C LEU A 427 17.13 19.37 30.76
N ASP A 428 18.12 20.02 31.36
CA ASP A 428 19.52 19.79 31.04
C ASP A 428 20.09 18.69 31.97
N ASN A 429 21.13 17.96 31.52
CA ASN A 429 21.83 16.92 32.30
C ASN A 429 20.95 15.77 32.83
N ILE A 430 20.22 15.13 31.92
CA ILE A 430 19.17 14.15 32.20
C ILE A 430 19.61 12.72 32.58
N GLU A 431 20.92 12.42 32.70
CA GLU A 431 21.44 11.04 32.82
C GLU A 431 20.86 10.20 33.97
N LYS A 432 20.46 10.85 35.07
CA LYS A 432 19.90 10.19 36.27
C LYS A 432 18.41 10.44 36.46
N ILE A 433 17.79 11.14 35.51
CA ILE A 433 16.38 11.48 35.54
C ILE A 433 15.61 10.35 34.86
N LYS A 434 14.46 9.98 35.41
CA LYS A 434 13.57 8.97 34.81
C LYS A 434 12.20 9.61 34.54
N PRO A 435 11.50 9.19 33.48
CA PRO A 435 10.10 9.55 33.28
C PRO A 435 9.26 9.19 34.52
N GLY A 436 8.28 10.04 34.83
CA GLY A 436 7.38 9.91 35.98
C GLY A 436 7.91 10.47 37.30
N MET A 437 9.16 10.94 37.37
CA MET A 437 9.67 11.62 38.57
C MET A 437 8.93 12.94 38.81
N THR A 438 8.55 13.22 40.06
CA THR A 438 8.05 14.53 40.46
C THR A 438 9.16 15.57 40.34
N ALA A 439 8.86 16.68 39.67
CA ALA A 439 9.77 17.80 39.45
C ALA A 439 9.13 19.08 39.97
N ASN A 440 9.78 19.73 40.93
CA ASN A 440 9.40 21.06 41.39
C ASN A 440 10.15 22.08 40.53
N MET A 441 9.39 22.95 39.89
CA MET A 441 9.85 23.96 38.96
C MET A 441 9.80 25.33 39.63
N THR A 442 10.93 26.00 39.70
CA THR A 442 11.03 27.41 40.11
C THR A 442 11.34 28.23 38.87
N ILE A 443 10.32 28.87 38.31
CA ILE A 443 10.43 29.65 37.09
C ILE A 443 10.80 31.07 37.46
N LEU A 444 11.93 31.55 36.96
CA LEU A 444 12.39 32.93 37.19
C LEU A 444 11.68 33.87 36.20
N VAL A 445 10.70 34.62 36.71
CA VAL A 445 9.87 35.56 35.93
C VAL A 445 10.61 36.86 35.69
N ALA A 446 11.21 37.41 36.74
CA ALA A 446 11.95 38.65 36.69
C ALA A 446 13.09 38.65 37.72
N LYS A 447 14.21 39.29 37.37
CA LYS A 447 15.36 39.50 38.26
C LYS A 447 15.86 40.93 38.11
N LYS A 448 16.06 41.60 39.24
CA LYS A 448 16.77 42.86 39.31
C LYS A 448 17.82 42.81 40.40
N ASP A 449 19.04 43.09 40.02
CA ASP A 449 20.19 43.03 40.91
C ASP A 449 20.39 44.38 41.60
N ASN A 450 20.76 44.36 42.88
CA ASN A 450 21.14 45.53 43.67
C ASN A 450 20.09 46.67 43.70
N VAL A 451 18.81 46.34 43.92
CA VAL A 451 17.72 47.32 43.99
C VAL A 451 17.30 47.61 45.43
N LEU A 452 16.86 48.84 45.70
CA LEU A 452 16.33 49.22 47.01
C LEU A 452 14.98 48.54 47.21
N ALA A 453 14.88 47.61 48.16
CA ALA A 453 13.67 46.85 48.40
C ALA A 453 13.17 47.02 49.84
N VAL A 454 11.84 47.05 49.97
CA VAL A 454 11.14 47.16 51.26
C VAL A 454 10.05 46.11 51.35
N PRO A 455 9.67 45.62 52.55
CA PRO A 455 8.51 44.75 52.69
C PRO A 455 7.26 45.42 52.13
N SER A 456 6.47 44.68 51.35
CA SER A 456 5.20 45.13 50.74
C SER A 456 4.22 45.73 51.74
N THR A 457 4.22 45.23 52.99
CA THR A 457 3.43 45.76 54.10
C THR A 457 3.79 47.20 54.49
N SER A 458 4.97 47.67 54.08
CA SER A 458 5.46 49.04 54.31
C SER A 458 4.94 50.04 53.27
N VAL A 459 4.39 49.54 52.15
CA VAL A 459 3.86 50.35 51.05
C VAL A 459 2.36 50.54 51.24
N ILE A 460 1.92 51.79 51.29
CA ILE A 460 0.52 52.16 51.53
C ILE A 460 -0.02 52.84 50.28
N ASN A 461 -1.10 52.30 49.74
CA ASN A 461 -1.79 52.90 48.61
C ASN A 461 -2.86 53.89 49.11
N LYS A 462 -2.79 55.15 48.65
CA LYS A 462 -3.82 56.18 48.89
C LYS A 462 -4.05 56.97 47.60
N ASN A 463 -5.29 57.03 47.13
CA ASN A 463 -5.68 57.80 45.93
C ASN A 463 -4.75 57.55 44.73
N ASP A 464 -4.54 56.27 44.37
CA ASP A 464 -3.67 55.81 43.27
C ASP A 464 -2.18 56.15 43.38
N LYS A 465 -1.71 56.63 44.53
CA LYS A 465 -0.30 56.88 44.82
C LYS A 465 0.20 55.98 45.94
N ASN A 466 1.44 55.51 45.81
CA ASN A 466 2.10 54.66 46.79
C ASN A 466 2.94 55.51 47.74
N TYR A 467 2.85 55.25 49.04
CA TYR A 467 3.59 55.95 50.08
C TYR A 467 4.30 54.96 50.99
N VAL A 468 5.49 55.32 51.47
CA VAL A 468 6.19 54.63 52.55
C VAL A 468 6.36 55.57 53.72
N ARG A 469 6.13 55.06 54.93
CA ARG A 469 6.28 55.83 56.17
C ARG A 469 7.72 55.75 56.66
N VAL A 470 8.44 56.85 56.56
CA VAL A 470 9.83 56.97 57.03
C VAL A 470 9.87 57.60 58.41
N ILE A 471 10.68 57.07 59.31
CA ILE A 471 10.78 57.53 60.70
C ILE A 471 11.74 58.72 60.78
N GLU A 472 11.25 59.87 61.24
CA GLU A 472 12.06 61.08 61.42
C GLU A 472 12.57 61.24 62.87
N ASP A 473 11.82 60.76 63.87
CA ASP A 473 12.19 60.82 65.30
C ASP A 473 11.99 59.47 66.00
N LYS A 474 13.11 58.78 66.27
CA LYS A 474 13.14 57.45 66.92
C LYS A 474 12.55 57.45 68.34
N LYS A 475 12.53 58.58 69.05
CA LYS A 475 12.03 58.67 70.44
C LYS A 475 10.52 58.92 70.53
N LYS A 476 9.94 59.60 69.54
CA LYS A 476 8.49 59.91 69.49
C LYS A 476 7.70 59.01 68.53
N LYS A 477 8.38 58.15 67.75
CA LYS A 477 7.78 57.30 66.70
C LYS A 477 6.93 58.08 65.69
N ASN A 478 7.32 59.33 65.42
CA ASN A 478 6.72 60.13 64.36
C ASN A 478 7.27 59.67 63.00
N PHE A 479 6.37 59.46 62.04
CA PHE A 479 6.70 59.08 60.68
C PHE A 479 6.15 60.11 59.69
N ARG A 480 6.85 60.28 58.57
CA ARG A 480 6.39 61.05 57.42
C ARG A 480 6.05 60.09 56.28
N GLU A 481 4.92 60.33 55.64
CA GLU A 481 4.56 59.62 54.42
C GLU A 481 5.33 60.25 53.25
N ILE A 482 6.23 59.46 52.64
CA ILE A 482 6.95 59.83 51.44
C ILE A 482 6.31 59.10 50.27
N GLU A 483 5.93 59.84 49.23
CA GLU A 483 5.45 59.26 47.98
C GLU A 483 6.60 58.48 47.33
N VAL A 484 6.36 57.23 46.99
CA VAL A 484 7.34 56.34 46.36
C VAL A 484 6.81 55.83 45.03
N GLN A 485 7.73 55.62 44.08
CA GLN A 485 7.44 54.82 42.90
C GLN A 485 7.92 53.39 43.15
N THR A 486 6.99 52.45 43.08
CA THR A 486 7.27 51.03 43.26
C THR A 486 7.54 50.34 41.93
N GLY A 487 8.46 49.40 41.91
CA GLY A 487 8.78 48.58 40.75
C GLY A 487 8.37 47.12 40.93
N LEU A 488 9.30 46.22 40.62
CA LEU A 488 9.14 44.78 40.70
C LEU A 488 8.70 44.35 42.11
N ARG A 489 7.74 43.42 42.18
CA ARG A 489 7.39 42.72 43.42
C ARG A 489 8.10 41.37 43.39
N GLY A 490 9.00 41.14 44.33
CA GLY A 490 9.75 39.90 44.39
C GLY A 490 9.34 39.01 45.55
N ASP A 491 10.03 37.87 45.61
CA ASP A 491 9.85 36.83 46.60
C ASP A 491 10.05 37.35 48.03
N GLY A 492 9.47 36.67 49.02
CA GLY A 492 9.52 37.09 50.42
C GLY A 492 8.65 38.33 50.73
N GLY A 493 7.78 38.73 49.80
CA GLY A 493 6.87 39.87 49.97
C GLY A 493 7.59 41.21 49.89
N LEU A 494 8.69 41.29 49.15
CA LEU A 494 9.48 42.50 48.95
C LEU A 494 9.03 43.28 47.72
N VAL A 495 9.15 44.59 47.75
CA VAL A 495 8.81 45.50 46.66
C VAL A 495 9.97 46.42 46.40
N GLU A 496 10.38 46.52 45.14
CA GLU A 496 11.36 47.48 44.66
C GLU A 496 10.85 48.91 44.81
N ILE A 497 11.72 49.81 45.27
CA ILE A 497 11.49 51.25 45.30
C ILE A 497 12.39 51.91 44.26
N ILE A 498 11.78 52.39 43.19
CA ILE A 498 12.46 53.06 42.06
C ILE A 498 12.88 54.48 42.48
N SER A 499 11.99 55.19 43.20
CA SER A 499 12.26 56.54 43.67
C SER A 499 11.46 56.87 44.95
N GLY A 500 11.95 57.84 45.72
CA GLY A 500 11.31 58.35 46.93
C GLY A 500 11.97 57.91 48.24
N LEU A 501 12.85 56.91 48.23
CA LEU A 501 13.60 56.48 49.42
C LEU A 501 15.09 56.38 49.14
N ASN A 502 15.89 56.56 50.19
CA ASN A 502 17.33 56.35 50.21
C ASN A 502 17.66 55.06 50.97
N GLU A 503 18.79 54.46 50.62
CA GLU A 503 19.35 53.30 51.31
C GLU A 503 19.63 53.61 52.79
N GLY A 504 19.29 52.67 53.67
CA GLY A 504 19.47 52.77 55.12
C GLY A 504 18.39 53.59 55.84
N GLN A 505 17.37 54.12 55.15
CA GLN A 505 16.25 54.81 55.81
C GLN A 505 15.41 53.83 56.62
N GLU A 506 15.08 54.23 57.86
CA GLU A 506 14.23 53.44 58.75
C GLU A 506 12.76 53.69 58.42
N ILE A 507 12.05 52.63 58.05
CA ILE A 507 10.68 52.65 57.57
C ILE A 507 9.77 51.86 58.51
N VAL A 508 8.49 52.18 58.48
CA VAL A 508 7.46 51.42 59.19
C VAL A 508 7.05 50.21 58.36
N THR A 509 7.26 49.01 58.89
CA THR A 509 6.92 47.74 58.21
C THR A 509 5.56 47.20 58.60
N TYR A 510 5.11 47.48 59.83
CA TYR A 510 3.80 47.06 60.33
C TYR A 510 3.31 47.99 61.46
N ILE A 511 2.02 48.32 61.46
CA ILE A 511 1.35 49.01 62.57
C ILE A 511 0.23 48.08 63.04
N LYS A 512 0.28 47.69 64.32
CA LYS A 512 -0.72 46.80 64.92
C LYS A 512 -2.02 47.51 65.28
#